data_AF-A0A2R9BQG4-F1
#
_entry.id   AF-A0A2R9BQG4-F1
#
_cell.length_a   1.000
_cell.length_b   1.000
_cell.length_c   1.000
_cell.angle_alpha   90.00
_cell.angle_beta   90.00
_cell.angle_gamma   90.00
#
_symmetry.space_group_name_H-M   'P 1'
#
loop_
_entity.id
_entity.type
_entity.pdbx_description
1 polymer ?
#
loop_
_entity_poly.entity_id
_entity_poly.type
_entity_poly.pdbx_seq_one_letter_code
_entity_poly.pdbx_strand_id
1 'polypeptide(L)'
;MGRPSSPRAAWGTFSPPQRTQVPDCHSARSKTYGNVLVLDGVIQCTERDEFSYQEMIANLPLCSHPNPRKVLIIGGGDGGVLREVVKHPSVESVVQCEIDEDVIQVSKKFLPGMAIGYSSSKLTLHVGDGFEFMKQNQDAFDVIITDSSDPMGPAESLFKESYYQLMKTALKEDGVLCCQGECQWLHLDLIKETRQFCQSLFPVVAYVRCLMPVIPAFWETKSTNFQEPVQPLTKQQVAQMQLKYYNSDVHRAAFVLPEFARKVALNQCRPSALAHQDHLSG
;
A
#
# COMPACT_ATOMS: atom_id res chain seq x y z
N MET A 1 -29.55 -38.26 6.00
CA MET A 1 -28.61 -37.24 6.50
C MET A 1 -28.02 -36.52 5.28
N GLY A 2 -28.62 -35.39 4.89
CA GLY A 2 -28.21 -34.64 3.70
C GLY A 2 -27.04 -33.71 4.03
N ARG A 3 -26.04 -33.67 3.14
CA ARG A 3 -24.91 -32.72 3.21
C ARG A 3 -25.44 -31.28 3.14
N PRO A 4 -24.85 -30.31 3.88
CA PRO A 4 -25.27 -28.91 3.76
C PRO A 4 -24.87 -28.38 2.37
N SER A 5 -25.81 -27.70 1.73
CA SER A 5 -25.60 -26.93 0.51
C SER A 5 -24.57 -25.82 0.73
N SER A 6 -23.59 -25.75 -0.17
CA SER A 6 -22.60 -24.67 -0.29
C SER A 6 -23.26 -23.27 -0.31
N PRO A 7 -22.70 -22.26 0.38
CA PRO A 7 -23.23 -20.90 0.35
C PRO A 7 -22.80 -20.22 -0.96
N ARG A 8 -23.53 -20.47 -2.06
CA ARG A 8 -23.39 -19.71 -3.33
C ARG A 8 -24.20 -18.40 -3.36
N ALA A 9 -24.73 -17.95 -2.23
CA ALA A 9 -25.65 -16.81 -2.17
C ALA A 9 -25.01 -15.64 -1.41
N ALA A 10 -24.15 -14.88 -2.09
CA ALA A 10 -23.76 -13.52 -1.67
C ALA A 10 -23.17 -12.72 -2.85
N TRP A 11 -22.55 -13.40 -3.80
CA TRP A 11 -21.84 -12.78 -4.92
C TRP A 11 -22.55 -13.18 -6.22
N GLY A 12 -23.03 -12.18 -6.98
CA GLY A 12 -23.83 -12.40 -8.18
C GLY A 12 -23.18 -13.34 -9.20
N THR A 13 -23.98 -13.81 -10.17
CA THR A 13 -23.49 -14.74 -11.21
C THR A 13 -22.31 -14.12 -12.00
N PHE A 14 -21.13 -14.74 -11.91
CA PHE A 14 -19.96 -14.41 -12.74
C PHE A 14 -20.09 -15.03 -14.13
N SER A 15 -19.53 -14.37 -15.14
CA SER A 15 -19.21 -15.04 -16.40
C SER A 15 -18.18 -16.16 -16.13
N PRO A 16 -18.10 -17.23 -16.95
CA PRO A 16 -17.08 -18.26 -16.79
C PRO A 16 -15.69 -17.60 -16.71
N PRO A 17 -14.85 -17.96 -15.72
CA PRO A 17 -13.51 -17.39 -15.60
C PRO A 17 -12.73 -17.67 -16.88
N GLN A 18 -12.10 -16.63 -17.43
CA GLN A 18 -11.18 -16.83 -18.54
C GLN A 18 -9.86 -17.30 -17.95
N ARG A 19 -9.62 -18.62 -18.02
CA ARG A 19 -8.40 -19.22 -17.49
C ARG A 19 -7.19 -18.66 -18.23
N THR A 20 -6.23 -18.17 -17.45
CA THR A 20 -4.92 -17.76 -17.94
C THR A 20 -3.99 -18.97 -17.95
N GLN A 21 -2.75 -18.81 -18.44
CA GLN A 21 -1.75 -19.90 -18.37
C GLN A 21 -1.29 -20.16 -16.92
N VAL A 22 -1.59 -19.25 -15.99
CA VAL A 22 -1.35 -19.43 -14.55
C VAL A 22 -2.54 -20.16 -13.93
N PRO A 23 -2.30 -21.28 -13.20
CA PRO A 23 -3.37 -22.08 -12.60
C PRO A 23 -4.32 -21.28 -11.69
N ASP A 24 -3.84 -20.17 -11.10
CA ASP A 24 -4.53 -19.45 -10.03
C ASP A 24 -4.72 -17.94 -10.26
N CYS A 25 -4.35 -17.40 -11.43
CA CYS A 25 -4.67 -16.02 -11.84
C CYS A 25 -5.83 -16.01 -12.85
N HIS A 26 -6.96 -15.39 -12.51
CA HIS A 26 -8.13 -15.34 -13.39
C HIS A 26 -8.79 -13.97 -13.37
N SER A 27 -9.23 -13.52 -14.55
CA SER A 27 -10.15 -12.37 -14.66
C SER A 27 -11.56 -12.86 -14.97
N ALA A 28 -12.54 -12.30 -14.27
CA ALA A 28 -13.95 -12.57 -14.51
C ALA A 28 -14.76 -11.27 -14.50
N ARG A 29 -15.77 -11.19 -15.37
CA ARG A 29 -16.68 -10.05 -15.40
C ARG A 29 -17.87 -10.28 -14.45
N SER A 30 -17.97 -9.43 -13.44
CA SER A 30 -19.10 -9.30 -12.52
C SER A 30 -20.22 -8.47 -13.14
N LYS A 31 -21.47 -8.76 -12.74
CA LYS A 31 -22.65 -7.98 -13.16
C LYS A 31 -22.64 -6.55 -12.65
N THR A 32 -22.07 -6.31 -11.46
CA THR A 32 -22.19 -5.03 -10.75
C THR A 32 -20.85 -4.40 -10.38
N TYR A 33 -19.73 -5.11 -10.58
CA TYR A 33 -18.37 -4.66 -10.21
C TYR A 33 -17.39 -4.57 -11.39
N GLY A 34 -17.84 -4.81 -12.62
CA GLY A 34 -16.97 -4.82 -13.80
C GLY A 34 -16.06 -6.05 -13.82
N ASN A 35 -14.87 -5.92 -14.39
CA ASN A 35 -13.84 -6.96 -14.33
C ASN A 35 -13.28 -7.06 -12.91
N VAL A 36 -13.05 -8.30 -12.49
CA VAL A 36 -12.54 -8.69 -11.18
C VAL A 36 -11.27 -9.49 -11.39
N LEU A 37 -10.17 -9.10 -10.76
CA LEU A 37 -8.94 -9.87 -10.71
C LEU A 37 -8.95 -10.76 -9.47
N VAL A 38 -8.69 -12.05 -9.68
CA VAL A 38 -8.60 -13.05 -8.61
C VAL A 38 -7.24 -13.75 -8.72
N LEU A 39 -6.51 -13.79 -7.62
CA LEU A 39 -5.26 -14.54 -7.45
C LEU A 39 -5.45 -15.51 -6.29
N ASP A 40 -5.14 -16.79 -6.47
CA ASP A 40 -5.26 -17.84 -5.44
C ASP A 40 -6.65 -17.92 -4.77
N GLY A 41 -7.70 -17.60 -5.53
CA GLY A 41 -9.08 -17.55 -5.04
C GLY A 41 -9.43 -16.31 -4.21
N VAL A 42 -8.50 -15.37 -4.04
CA VAL A 42 -8.68 -14.08 -3.35
C VAL A 42 -8.90 -12.97 -4.37
N ILE A 43 -9.94 -12.16 -4.16
CA ILE A 43 -10.20 -10.98 -4.99
C ILE A 43 -9.14 -9.93 -4.67
N GLN A 44 -8.36 -9.54 -5.68
CA GLN A 44 -7.34 -8.51 -5.56
C GLN A 44 -7.95 -7.12 -5.82
N CYS A 45 -8.72 -6.99 -6.90
CA CYS A 45 -9.34 -5.72 -7.26
C CYS A 45 -10.60 -5.89 -8.10
N THR A 46 -11.42 -4.83 -8.15
CA THR A 46 -12.55 -4.70 -9.08
C THR A 46 -12.53 -3.33 -9.76
N GLU A 47 -12.91 -3.26 -11.03
CA GLU A 47 -12.96 -1.99 -11.78
C GLU A 47 -13.87 -0.94 -11.13
N ARG A 48 -14.86 -1.38 -10.36
CA ARG A 48 -15.83 -0.47 -9.74
C ARG A 48 -15.23 0.38 -8.62
N ASP A 49 -14.30 -0.16 -7.85
CA ASP A 49 -13.88 0.46 -6.58
C ASP A 49 -12.37 0.46 -6.31
N GLU A 50 -11.56 -0.14 -7.18
CA GLU A 50 -10.09 -0.18 -7.06
C GLU A 50 -9.48 1.20 -6.81
N PHE A 51 -10.02 2.25 -7.45
CA PHE A 51 -9.50 3.61 -7.35
C PHE A 51 -9.40 4.09 -5.90
N SER A 52 -10.28 3.61 -5.01
CA SER A 52 -10.26 4.02 -3.60
C SER A 52 -9.02 3.52 -2.87
N TYR A 53 -8.52 2.33 -3.18
CA TYR A 53 -7.29 1.78 -2.63
C TYR A 53 -6.08 2.38 -3.34
N GLN A 54 -6.09 2.32 -4.68
CA GLN A 54 -4.95 2.74 -5.51
C GLN A 54 -4.60 4.22 -5.31
N GLU A 55 -5.61 5.10 -5.24
CA GLU A 55 -5.38 6.52 -4.98
C GLU A 55 -4.85 6.77 -3.58
N MET A 56 -5.30 6.03 -2.57
CA MET A 56 -4.88 6.22 -1.19
C MET A 56 -3.46 5.71 -0.94
N ILE A 57 -3.15 4.47 -1.32
CA ILE A 57 -1.82 3.89 -1.10
C ILE A 57 -0.72 4.64 -1.88
N ALA A 58 -1.07 5.24 -3.03
CA ALA A 58 -0.14 6.09 -3.78
C ALA A 58 -0.06 7.51 -3.22
N ASN A 59 -1.17 8.23 -3.05
CA ASN A 59 -1.11 9.66 -2.77
C ASN A 59 -0.85 9.98 -1.29
N LEU A 60 -1.15 9.09 -0.35
CA LEU A 60 -0.79 9.28 1.06
C LEU A 60 0.72 9.51 1.23
N PRO A 61 1.62 8.60 0.80
CA PRO A 61 3.04 8.81 0.94
C PRO A 61 3.57 9.93 0.05
N LEU A 62 3.09 10.05 -1.20
CA LEU A 62 3.55 11.10 -2.13
C LEU A 62 3.22 12.51 -1.62
N CYS A 63 2.03 12.74 -1.07
CA CYS A 63 1.66 14.04 -0.52
C CYS A 63 2.24 14.28 0.89
N SER A 64 2.78 13.26 1.54
CA SER A 64 3.46 13.38 2.85
C SER A 64 4.97 13.64 2.70
N HIS A 65 5.56 13.30 1.55
CA HIS A 65 6.95 13.59 1.25
C HIS A 65 7.11 15.04 0.76
N PRO A 66 8.12 15.81 1.21
CA PRO A 66 8.34 17.18 0.75
C PRO A 66 8.79 17.28 -0.71
N ASN A 67 9.32 16.21 -1.31
CA ASN A 67 9.73 16.15 -2.72
C ASN A 67 9.88 14.72 -3.29
N PRO A 68 8.80 13.96 -3.54
CA PRO A 68 8.87 12.54 -3.90
C PRO A 68 9.27 12.33 -5.39
N ARG A 69 10.56 12.35 -5.71
CA ARG A 69 11.04 12.29 -7.11
C ARG A 69 11.24 10.87 -7.61
N LYS A 70 11.80 9.99 -6.78
CA LYS A 70 12.12 8.59 -7.07
C LYS A 70 11.26 7.66 -6.22
N VAL A 71 10.42 6.88 -6.87
CA VAL A 71 9.47 5.97 -6.22
C VAL A 71 9.80 4.53 -6.57
N LEU A 72 9.78 3.64 -5.58
CA LEU A 72 9.81 2.19 -5.77
C LEU A 72 8.43 1.62 -5.43
N ILE A 73 7.92 0.75 -6.28
CA ILE A 73 6.72 -0.06 -6.04
C ILE A 73 7.18 -1.52 -5.97
N ILE A 74 6.86 -2.20 -4.88
CA ILE A 74 7.02 -3.66 -4.73
C ILE A 74 5.64 -4.30 -4.89
N GLY A 75 5.51 -5.23 -5.83
CA GLY A 75 4.24 -5.84 -6.24
C GLY A 75 3.42 -4.93 -7.15
N GLY A 76 2.10 -4.92 -6.95
CA GLY A 76 1.16 -4.09 -7.70
C GLY A 76 1.09 -4.42 -9.19
N GLY A 77 1.30 -5.67 -9.59
CA GLY A 77 1.29 -6.13 -10.99
C GLY A 77 0.03 -5.75 -11.78
N ASP A 78 -1.09 -5.47 -11.12
CA ASP A 78 -2.29 -4.93 -11.76
C ASP A 78 -2.09 -3.52 -12.34
N GLY A 79 -1.10 -2.77 -11.85
CA GLY A 79 -0.71 -1.45 -12.35
C GLY A 79 -1.53 -0.29 -11.80
N GLY A 80 -2.47 -0.52 -10.89
CA GLY A 80 -3.28 0.53 -10.27
C GLY A 80 -2.43 1.55 -9.50
N VAL A 81 -1.49 1.10 -8.65
CA VAL A 81 -0.60 1.99 -7.90
C VAL A 81 0.28 2.77 -8.87
N LEU A 82 0.86 2.06 -9.83
CA LEU A 82 1.70 2.68 -10.87
C LEU A 82 0.96 3.79 -11.60
N ARG A 83 -0.30 3.55 -12.00
CA ARG A 83 -1.16 4.54 -12.66
C ARG A 83 -1.31 5.81 -11.83
N GLU A 84 -1.45 5.70 -10.51
CA GLU A 84 -1.57 6.89 -9.65
C GLU A 84 -0.23 7.57 -9.40
N VAL A 85 0.84 6.81 -9.15
CA VAL A 85 2.17 7.35 -8.89
C VAL A 85 2.68 8.18 -10.07
N VAL A 86 2.51 7.70 -11.31
CA VAL A 86 3.03 8.42 -12.50
C VAL A 86 2.30 9.73 -12.80
N LYS A 87 1.06 9.91 -12.31
CA LYS A 87 0.30 11.16 -12.44
C LYS A 87 0.84 12.26 -11.53
N HIS A 88 1.50 11.91 -10.43
CA HIS A 88 1.96 12.90 -9.46
C HIS A 88 3.02 13.82 -10.09
N PRO A 89 2.87 15.15 -9.99
CA PRO A 89 3.70 16.10 -10.74
C PRO A 89 5.17 16.09 -10.31
N SER A 90 5.44 15.86 -9.01
CA SER A 90 6.80 15.83 -8.46
C SER A 90 7.55 14.52 -8.73
N VAL A 91 6.84 13.45 -9.15
CA VAL A 91 7.45 12.15 -9.44
C VAL A 91 8.14 12.22 -10.81
N GLU A 92 9.43 11.90 -10.84
CA GLU A 92 10.26 11.91 -12.03
C GLU A 92 10.53 10.50 -12.56
N SER A 93 10.76 9.54 -11.66
CA SER A 93 11.02 8.14 -12.02
C SER A 93 10.35 7.17 -11.06
N VAL A 94 9.82 6.08 -11.60
CA VAL A 94 9.19 4.99 -10.86
C VAL A 94 9.89 3.70 -11.24
N VAL A 95 10.37 2.95 -10.27
CA VAL A 95 10.72 1.54 -10.46
C VAL A 95 9.57 0.70 -9.92
N GLN A 96 9.12 -0.27 -10.69
CA GLN A 96 8.18 -1.28 -10.20
C GLN A 96 8.84 -2.65 -10.25
N CYS A 97 8.86 -3.36 -9.13
CA CYS A 97 9.33 -4.73 -9.02
C CYS A 97 8.15 -5.66 -8.82
N GLU A 98 7.86 -6.50 -9.80
CA GLU A 98 6.79 -7.50 -9.76
C GLU A 98 7.41 -8.88 -10.02
N ILE A 99 7.12 -9.85 -9.17
CA ILE A 99 7.72 -11.19 -9.24
C ILE A 99 7.06 -12.02 -10.35
N ASP A 100 5.78 -11.79 -10.62
CA ASP A 100 4.97 -12.56 -11.55
C ASP A 100 4.58 -11.72 -12.79
N GLU A 101 5.31 -11.94 -13.89
CA GLU A 101 5.02 -11.28 -15.17
C GLU A 101 3.62 -11.57 -15.67
N ASP A 102 3.04 -12.74 -15.36
CA ASP A 102 1.73 -13.10 -15.87
C ASP A 102 0.63 -12.21 -15.27
N VAL A 103 0.76 -11.78 -14.02
CA VAL A 103 -0.17 -10.80 -13.40
C VAL A 103 -0.20 -9.51 -14.21
N ILE A 104 0.96 -9.04 -14.67
CA ILE A 104 1.10 -7.85 -15.52
C ILE A 104 0.37 -8.05 -16.85
N GLN A 105 0.61 -9.18 -17.51
CA GLN A 105 0.01 -9.46 -18.82
C GLN A 105 -1.51 -9.61 -18.72
N VAL A 106 -2.00 -10.26 -17.67
CA VAL A 106 -3.43 -10.40 -17.37
C VAL A 106 -4.05 -9.03 -17.15
N SER A 107 -3.41 -8.16 -16.36
CA SER A 107 -3.92 -6.81 -16.13
C SER A 107 -3.95 -5.97 -17.41
N LYS A 108 -2.87 -5.98 -18.21
CA LYS A 108 -2.85 -5.28 -19.51
C LYS A 108 -3.97 -5.71 -20.43
N LYS A 109 -4.34 -7.00 -20.39
CA LYS A 109 -5.40 -7.57 -21.24
C LYS A 109 -6.80 -7.28 -20.72
N PHE A 110 -7.04 -7.42 -19.41
CA PHE A 110 -8.39 -7.43 -18.84
C PHE A 110 -8.73 -6.20 -17.99
N LEU A 111 -7.72 -5.46 -17.53
CA LEU A 111 -7.85 -4.24 -16.73
C LEU A 111 -7.04 -3.09 -17.36
N PRO A 112 -7.24 -2.77 -18.66
CA PRO A 112 -6.41 -1.78 -19.35
C PRO A 112 -6.46 -0.39 -18.72
N GLY A 113 -7.55 -0.04 -18.03
CA GLY A 113 -7.66 1.21 -17.28
C GLY A 113 -6.77 1.28 -16.02
N MET A 114 -6.46 0.14 -15.41
CA MET A 114 -5.48 0.05 -14.31
C MET A 114 -4.06 0.00 -14.89
N ALA A 115 -3.85 -0.84 -15.90
CA ALA A 115 -2.55 -1.06 -16.53
C ALA A 115 -2.02 0.12 -17.37
N ILE A 116 -2.76 1.22 -17.53
CA ILE A 116 -2.36 2.36 -18.36
C ILE A 116 -1.02 2.97 -17.93
N GLY A 117 -0.68 2.88 -16.63
CA GLY A 117 0.59 3.34 -16.07
C GLY A 117 1.82 2.68 -16.70
N TYR A 118 1.69 1.44 -17.23
CA TYR A 118 2.80 0.71 -17.87
C TYR A 118 3.33 1.38 -19.14
N SER A 119 2.58 2.32 -19.73
CA SER A 119 3.01 3.10 -20.90
C SER A 119 3.77 4.39 -20.53
N SER A 120 3.90 4.69 -19.24
CA SER A 120 4.56 5.91 -18.76
C SER A 120 6.07 5.88 -19.04
N SER A 121 6.60 6.98 -19.58
CA SER A 121 8.04 7.17 -19.74
C SER A 121 8.80 7.28 -18.41
N LYS A 122 8.10 7.44 -17.28
CA LYS A 122 8.68 7.47 -15.95
C LYS A 122 8.99 6.06 -15.40
N LEU A 123 8.41 5.01 -15.99
CA LEU A 123 8.51 3.65 -15.47
C LEU A 123 9.81 2.97 -15.91
N THR A 124 10.47 2.32 -14.96
CA THR A 124 11.37 1.19 -15.18
C THR A 124 10.75 -0.06 -14.56
N LEU A 125 10.36 -1.03 -15.38
CA LEU A 125 9.78 -2.28 -14.91
C LEU A 125 10.89 -3.32 -14.67
N HIS A 126 10.91 -3.90 -13.47
CA HIS A 126 11.77 -5.02 -13.11
C HIS A 126 10.88 -6.22 -12.80
N VAL A 127 10.94 -7.25 -13.66
CA VAL A 127 10.29 -8.53 -13.38
C VAL A 127 11.27 -9.37 -12.56
N GLY A 128 11.01 -9.55 -11.27
CA GLY A 128 11.92 -10.22 -10.35
C GLY A 128 11.63 -9.96 -8.88
N ASP A 129 12.51 -10.50 -8.02
CA ASP A 129 12.37 -10.41 -6.57
C ASP A 129 12.70 -8.99 -6.05
N GLY A 130 11.70 -8.34 -5.46
CA GLY A 130 11.83 -7.03 -4.83
C GLY A 130 12.83 -6.96 -3.68
N PHE A 131 13.06 -8.07 -2.96
CA PHE A 131 14.06 -8.13 -1.89
C PHE A 131 15.47 -8.02 -2.45
N GLU A 132 15.79 -8.82 -3.47
CA GLU A 132 17.10 -8.77 -4.13
C GLU A 132 17.32 -7.41 -4.80
N PHE A 133 16.28 -6.85 -5.40
CA PHE A 133 16.34 -5.51 -5.97
C PHE A 133 16.69 -4.45 -4.92
N MET A 134 16.01 -4.44 -3.76
CA MET A 134 16.31 -3.49 -2.69
C MET A 134 17.70 -3.69 -2.09
N LYS A 135 18.19 -4.93 -1.96
CA LYS A 135 19.56 -5.20 -1.48
C LYS A 135 20.62 -4.51 -2.34
N GLN A 136 20.37 -4.42 -3.64
CA GLN A 136 21.27 -3.81 -4.62
C GLN A 136 21.09 -2.28 -4.75
N ASN A 137 20.03 -1.71 -4.18
CA ASN A 137 19.65 -0.30 -4.34
C ASN A 137 19.39 0.37 -2.98
N GLN A 138 20.48 0.63 -2.25
CA GLN A 138 20.47 1.32 -0.95
C GLN A 138 20.43 2.85 -1.14
N ASP A 139 19.80 3.59 -0.22
CA ASP A 139 19.72 5.06 -0.22
C ASP A 139 19.25 5.65 -1.58
N ALA A 140 18.28 4.98 -2.21
CA ALA A 140 17.94 5.21 -3.61
C ALA A 140 16.58 5.91 -3.80
N PHE A 141 15.64 5.69 -2.89
CA PHE A 141 14.22 6.04 -3.09
C PHE A 141 13.72 7.05 -2.07
N ASP A 142 12.96 8.04 -2.55
CA ASP A 142 12.24 9.00 -1.70
C ASP A 142 10.97 8.35 -1.13
N VAL A 143 10.32 7.49 -1.92
CA VAL A 143 9.12 6.79 -1.52
C VAL A 143 9.19 5.31 -1.91
N ILE A 144 8.84 4.41 -0.99
CA ILE A 144 8.64 2.98 -1.26
C ILE A 144 7.17 2.62 -0.99
N ILE A 145 6.50 1.99 -1.95
CA ILE A 145 5.14 1.48 -1.80
C ILE A 145 5.19 -0.04 -1.92
N THR A 146 4.68 -0.76 -0.91
CA THR A 146 4.47 -2.21 -1.00
C THR A 146 3.00 -2.50 -1.22
N ASP A 147 2.65 -2.91 -2.44
CA ASP A 147 1.32 -3.32 -2.84
C ASP A 147 1.31 -4.85 -3.04
N SER A 148 1.15 -5.56 -1.94
CA SER A 148 1.24 -7.01 -1.89
C SER A 148 -0.11 -7.67 -1.65
N SER A 149 -0.21 -8.95 -2.05
CA SER A 149 -1.28 -9.83 -1.60
C SER A 149 -1.22 -10.07 -0.09
N ASP A 150 -2.31 -10.62 0.45
CA ASP A 150 -2.43 -11.09 1.84
C ASP A 150 -1.22 -11.98 2.25
N PRO A 151 -0.85 -12.05 3.55
CA PRO A 151 0.32 -12.75 4.10
C PRO A 151 0.23 -14.29 4.01
N MET A 152 0.05 -14.82 2.81
CA MET A 152 0.00 -16.23 2.51
C MET A 152 1.05 -16.58 1.47
N GLY A 153 1.75 -17.70 1.67
CA GLY A 153 2.77 -18.17 0.73
C GLY A 153 3.94 -17.16 0.61
N PRO A 154 4.36 -16.77 -0.62
CA PRO A 154 5.51 -15.88 -0.83
C PRO A 154 5.42 -14.53 -0.09
N ALA A 155 4.21 -14.00 0.07
CA ALA A 155 3.95 -12.70 0.68
C ALA A 155 4.17 -12.67 2.21
N GLU A 156 4.24 -13.82 2.90
CA GLU A 156 4.47 -13.87 4.35
C GLU A 156 5.77 -13.15 4.76
N SER A 157 6.77 -13.18 3.89
CA SER A 157 8.06 -12.51 4.12
C SER A 157 7.95 -10.98 4.19
N LEU A 158 6.92 -10.39 3.56
CA LEU A 158 6.69 -8.94 3.50
C LEU A 158 6.15 -8.37 4.83
N PHE A 159 5.69 -9.23 5.73
CA PHE A 159 5.15 -8.83 7.03
C PHE A 159 6.15 -9.04 8.18
N LYS A 160 7.42 -9.31 7.86
CA LYS A 160 8.48 -9.55 8.84
C LYS A 160 9.34 -8.30 9.05
N GLU A 161 9.84 -8.12 10.26
CA GLU A 161 10.73 -6.98 10.61
C GLU A 161 11.93 -6.85 9.64
N SER A 162 12.49 -7.97 9.18
CA SER A 162 13.59 -7.98 8.21
C SER A 162 13.26 -7.29 6.89
N TYR A 163 12.01 -7.35 6.43
CA TYR A 163 11.58 -6.67 5.21
C TYR A 163 11.55 -5.14 5.42
N TYR A 164 11.04 -4.70 6.58
CA TYR A 164 11.00 -3.28 6.92
C TYR A 164 12.39 -2.70 7.19
N GLN A 165 13.31 -3.50 7.75
CA GLN A 165 14.72 -3.14 7.85
C GLN A 165 15.33 -2.95 6.45
N LEU A 166 15.04 -3.83 5.50
CA LEU A 166 15.51 -3.71 4.12
C LEU A 166 14.93 -2.50 3.40
N MET A 167 13.63 -2.22 3.54
CA MET A 167 13.02 -1.00 2.98
C MET A 167 13.69 0.25 3.57
N LYS A 168 13.94 0.25 4.87
CA LYS A 168 14.62 1.36 5.55
C LYS A 168 16.01 1.65 5.00
N THR A 169 16.78 0.63 4.59
CA THR A 169 18.10 0.85 3.99
C THR A 169 18.01 1.29 2.53
N ALA A 170 16.95 0.89 1.80
CA ALA A 170 16.68 1.33 0.43
C ALA A 170 16.12 2.77 0.35
N LEU A 171 15.46 3.25 1.40
CA LEU A 171 15.01 4.64 1.55
C LEU A 171 16.17 5.60 1.73
N LYS A 172 16.00 6.82 1.23
CA LYS A 172 16.82 7.97 1.60
C LYS A 172 16.53 8.44 3.02
N GLU A 173 17.39 9.29 3.55
CA GLU A 173 17.31 9.85 4.92
C GLU A 173 15.92 10.43 5.27
N ASP A 174 15.22 11.08 4.33
CA ASP A 174 13.87 11.64 4.49
C ASP A 174 12.73 10.78 3.90
N GLY A 175 13.03 9.50 3.63
CA GLY A 175 12.20 8.61 2.86
C GLY A 175 10.91 8.16 3.54
N VAL A 176 9.88 7.94 2.73
CA VAL A 176 8.54 7.52 3.17
C VAL A 176 8.27 6.10 2.69
N LEU A 177 7.71 5.24 3.54
CA LEU A 177 7.15 3.96 3.08
C LEU A 177 5.64 3.85 3.31
N CYS A 178 4.95 3.13 2.43
CA CYS A 178 3.55 2.80 2.59
C CYS A 178 3.30 1.36 2.16
N CYS A 179 2.79 0.54 3.07
CA CYS A 179 2.47 -0.86 2.79
C CYS A 179 0.96 -1.07 2.87
N GLN A 180 0.43 -2.07 2.15
CA GLN A 180 -0.85 -2.69 2.50
C GLN A 180 -0.86 -3.04 4.00
N GLY A 181 -2.02 -2.82 4.65
CA GLY A 181 -2.10 -2.74 6.10
C GLY A 181 -3.11 -3.65 6.77
N GLU A 182 -3.68 -4.60 6.02
CA GLU A 182 -4.70 -5.53 6.50
C GLU A 182 -5.97 -4.91 7.10
N CYS A 183 -7.02 -5.72 7.25
CA CYS A 183 -8.32 -5.24 7.70
C CYS A 183 -8.39 -5.08 9.24
N GLN A 184 -8.54 -3.85 9.75
CA GLN A 184 -8.74 -3.60 11.19
C GLN A 184 -9.92 -4.33 11.84
N TRP A 185 -10.90 -4.84 11.07
CA TRP A 185 -12.01 -5.60 11.62
C TRP A 185 -11.67 -7.07 11.87
N LEU A 186 -10.64 -7.58 11.20
CA LEU A 186 -10.29 -9.00 11.18
C LEU A 186 -8.89 -9.26 11.75
N HIS A 187 -7.94 -8.34 11.52
CA HIS A 187 -6.50 -8.58 11.66
C HIS A 187 -5.83 -7.64 12.68
N LEU A 188 -6.54 -7.25 13.75
CA LEU A 188 -6.01 -6.30 14.75
C LEU A 188 -4.69 -6.74 15.39
N ASP A 189 -4.53 -8.04 15.66
CA ASP A 189 -3.30 -8.57 16.29
C ASP A 189 -2.10 -8.46 15.34
N LEU A 190 -2.27 -8.78 14.06
CA LEU A 190 -1.24 -8.62 13.04
C LEU A 190 -0.89 -7.14 12.83
N ILE A 191 -1.89 -6.25 12.79
CA ILE A 191 -1.67 -4.80 12.69
C ILE A 191 -0.87 -4.30 13.91
N LYS A 192 -1.19 -4.80 15.11
CA LYS A 192 -0.49 -4.44 16.34
C LYS A 192 0.97 -4.88 16.30
N GLU A 193 1.24 -6.12 15.93
CA GLU A 193 2.59 -6.68 15.82
C GLU A 193 3.41 -5.92 14.78
N THR A 194 2.84 -5.73 13.57
CA THR A 194 3.44 -4.98 12.47
C THR A 194 3.84 -3.58 12.90
N ARG A 195 2.92 -2.89 13.54
CA ARG A 195 3.16 -1.54 14.05
C ARG A 195 4.23 -1.52 15.14
N GLN A 196 4.24 -2.48 16.05
CA GLN A 196 5.21 -2.54 17.15
C GLN A 196 6.65 -2.65 16.65
N PHE A 197 6.94 -3.55 15.71
CA PHE A 197 8.29 -3.60 15.15
C PHE A 197 8.56 -2.42 14.22
N CYS A 198 7.58 -1.88 13.49
CA CYS A 198 7.80 -0.66 12.73
C CYS A 198 8.23 0.50 13.64
N GLN A 199 7.67 0.61 14.85
CA GLN A 199 8.03 1.64 15.82
C GLN A 199 9.45 1.47 16.40
N SER A 200 10.05 0.27 16.34
CA SER A 200 11.47 0.10 16.70
C SER A 200 12.40 0.58 15.58
N LEU A 201 11.92 0.55 14.32
CA LEU A 201 12.69 0.90 13.14
C LEU A 201 12.53 2.36 12.70
N PHE A 202 11.34 2.93 12.88
CA PHE A 202 10.92 4.21 12.32
C PHE A 202 10.48 5.18 13.42
N PRO A 203 10.89 6.46 13.37
CA PRO A 203 10.52 7.45 14.38
C PRO A 203 9.01 7.74 14.44
N VAL A 204 8.32 7.62 13.31
CA VAL A 204 6.88 7.90 13.22
C VAL A 204 6.20 6.82 12.38
N VAL A 205 5.18 6.19 12.95
CA VAL A 205 4.40 5.11 12.33
C VAL A 205 2.92 5.37 12.55
N ALA A 206 2.14 5.32 11.48
CA ALA A 206 0.71 5.54 11.51
C ALA A 206 -0.04 4.34 10.90
N TYR A 207 -1.34 4.25 11.19
CA TYR A 207 -2.25 3.32 10.54
C TYR A 207 -3.40 4.13 9.99
N VAL A 208 -3.77 3.87 8.73
CA VAL A 208 -4.83 4.62 8.06
C VAL A 208 -5.86 3.67 7.47
N ARG A 209 -7.10 4.13 7.50
CA ARG A 209 -8.24 3.40 6.97
C ARG A 209 -8.59 3.93 5.58
N CYS A 210 -8.74 3.03 4.64
CA CYS A 210 -9.53 3.25 3.43
C CYS A 210 -10.32 1.98 3.11
N LEU A 211 -10.90 1.87 1.90
CA LEU A 211 -11.73 0.70 1.54
C LEU A 211 -10.95 -0.62 1.75
N MET A 212 -9.66 -0.60 1.46
CA MET A 212 -8.68 -1.62 1.86
C MET A 212 -7.59 -0.93 2.70
N PRO A 213 -7.49 -1.16 4.02
CA PRO A 213 -6.61 -0.36 4.87
C PRO A 213 -5.12 -0.51 4.52
N VAL A 214 -4.33 0.52 4.83
CA VAL A 214 -2.88 0.58 4.56
C VAL A 214 -2.11 0.99 5.83
N ILE A 215 -0.89 0.50 5.98
CA ILE A 215 0.05 0.88 7.06
C ILE A 215 1.14 1.77 6.45
N PRO A 216 1.04 3.11 6.59
CA PRO A 216 2.15 4.00 6.27
C PRO A 216 3.19 4.07 7.42
N ALA A 217 4.48 3.99 7.09
CA ALA A 217 5.61 4.16 8.03
C ALA A 217 6.71 5.05 7.41
N PHE A 218 7.56 5.68 8.21
CA PHE A 218 8.40 6.78 7.70
C PHE A 218 9.78 6.85 8.32
N TRP A 219 10.79 7.20 7.53
CA TRP A 219 12.16 7.45 7.94
C TRP A 219 12.40 8.97 7.95
N GLU A 220 12.58 9.52 9.17
CA GLU A 220 12.70 10.95 9.56
C GLU A 220 11.47 11.89 9.43
N THR A 221 11.27 12.93 10.26
CA THR A 221 11.87 13.39 11.52
C THR A 221 10.81 13.24 12.64
N LYS A 222 11.20 13.25 13.92
CA LYS A 222 10.28 13.13 15.09
C LYS A 222 9.10 14.14 15.12
N SER A 223 9.03 15.08 14.18
CA SER A 223 8.05 16.16 14.08
C SER A 223 7.04 16.05 12.93
N THR A 224 7.15 15.08 12.01
CA THR A 224 6.24 15.02 10.86
C THR A 224 4.84 14.54 11.27
N ASN A 225 3.83 15.39 11.04
CA ASN A 225 2.43 15.05 11.27
C ASN A 225 1.80 14.51 9.97
N PHE A 226 1.76 13.19 9.79
CA PHE A 226 1.16 12.57 8.60
C PHE A 226 -0.32 12.79 8.42
N GLN A 227 -1.03 13.23 9.46
CA GLN A 227 -2.43 13.58 9.28
C GLN A 227 -2.57 14.77 8.33
N GLU A 228 -1.56 15.64 8.28
CA GLU A 228 -1.52 16.81 7.41
C GLU A 228 -0.60 16.55 6.21
N PRO A 229 -1.12 16.57 4.97
CA PRO A 229 -0.28 16.41 3.79
C PRO A 229 0.71 17.59 3.71
N VAL A 230 2.00 17.28 3.56
CA VAL A 230 3.08 18.26 3.36
C VAL A 230 2.92 18.98 2.02
N GLN A 231 2.51 18.24 0.98
CA GLN A 231 2.14 18.77 -0.32
C GLN A 231 0.64 18.53 -0.59
N PRO A 232 -0.26 19.38 -0.07
CA PRO A 232 -1.69 19.22 -0.33
C PRO A 232 -1.99 19.46 -1.81
N LEU A 233 -2.76 18.56 -2.43
CA LEU A 233 -3.24 18.74 -3.79
C LEU A 233 -4.35 19.79 -3.82
N THR A 234 -4.20 20.78 -4.70
CA THR A 234 -5.28 21.74 -4.99
C THR A 234 -6.46 21.04 -5.67
N LYS A 235 -7.66 21.63 -5.59
CA LYS A 235 -8.84 21.13 -6.31
C LYS A 235 -8.60 20.99 -7.82
N GLN A 236 -7.78 21.88 -8.40
CA GLN A 236 -7.39 21.80 -9.80
C GLN A 236 -6.50 20.59 -10.09
N GLN A 237 -5.50 20.32 -9.25
CA GLN A 237 -4.64 19.14 -9.40
C GLN A 237 -5.45 17.85 -9.24
N VAL A 238 -6.32 17.76 -8.24
CA VAL A 238 -7.25 16.63 -8.04
C VAL A 238 -8.07 16.36 -9.31
N ALA A 239 -8.63 17.42 -9.92
CA ALA A 239 -9.39 17.29 -11.17
C ALA A 239 -8.52 16.90 -12.38
N GLN A 240 -7.32 17.48 -12.52
CA GLN A 240 -6.38 17.18 -13.60
C GLN A 240 -5.88 15.73 -13.54
N MET A 241 -5.63 15.21 -12.34
CA MET A 241 -5.25 13.82 -12.08
C MET A 241 -6.45 12.85 -12.15
N GLN A 242 -7.67 13.38 -12.30
CA GLN A 242 -8.93 12.63 -12.36
C GLN A 242 -9.13 11.72 -11.13
N LEU A 243 -8.72 12.20 -9.95
CA LEU A 243 -8.91 11.46 -8.69
C LEU A 243 -10.39 11.43 -8.32
N LYS A 244 -10.86 10.27 -7.89
CA LYS A 244 -12.27 10.01 -7.53
C LYS A 244 -12.47 9.89 -6.03
N TYR A 245 -11.42 9.54 -5.29
CA TYR A 245 -11.46 9.29 -3.86
C TYR A 245 -10.52 10.23 -3.09
N TYR A 246 -9.25 10.27 -3.47
CA TYR A 246 -8.24 11.03 -2.74
C TYR A 246 -8.42 12.54 -2.92
N ASN A 247 -8.41 13.23 -1.79
CA ASN A 247 -8.18 14.67 -1.67
C ASN A 247 -7.60 14.95 -0.27
N SER A 248 -7.15 16.18 0.01
CA SER A 248 -6.51 16.50 1.30
C SER A 248 -7.41 16.29 2.52
N ASP A 249 -8.74 16.40 2.39
CA ASP A 249 -9.65 16.18 3.52
C ASP A 249 -9.84 14.67 3.78
N VAL A 250 -9.92 13.88 2.72
CA VAL A 250 -9.93 12.40 2.80
C VAL A 250 -8.60 11.88 3.36
N HIS A 251 -7.47 12.49 2.98
CA HIS A 251 -6.15 12.21 3.56
C HIS A 251 -6.19 12.34 5.09
N ARG A 252 -6.60 13.50 5.62
CA ARG A 252 -6.74 13.75 7.07
C ARG A 252 -7.68 12.74 7.73
N ALA A 253 -8.85 12.55 7.13
CA ALA A 253 -9.90 11.68 7.68
C ALA A 253 -9.46 10.21 7.76
N ALA A 254 -8.55 9.76 6.89
CA ALA A 254 -8.05 8.39 6.88
C ALA A 254 -7.27 8.03 8.16
N PHE A 255 -6.73 9.01 8.89
CA PHE A 255 -6.06 8.78 10.18
C PHE A 255 -7.03 8.71 11.37
N VAL A 256 -8.31 9.01 11.17
CA VAL A 256 -9.33 8.98 12.24
C VAL A 256 -9.89 7.56 12.39
N LEU A 257 -9.32 6.80 13.32
CA LEU A 257 -9.69 5.40 13.57
C LEU A 257 -10.91 5.26 14.49
N PRO A 258 -11.75 4.21 14.30
CA PRO A 258 -12.77 3.84 15.28
C PRO A 258 -12.14 3.50 16.64
N GLU A 259 -12.88 3.71 17.73
CA GLU A 259 -12.34 3.59 19.09
C GLU A 259 -11.70 2.23 19.39
N PHE A 260 -12.26 1.13 18.87
CA PHE A 260 -11.70 -0.21 19.08
C PHE A 260 -10.32 -0.37 18.40
N ALA A 261 -10.16 0.12 17.17
CA ALA A 261 -8.92 0.08 16.43
C ALA A 261 -7.91 1.11 16.99
N ARG A 262 -8.40 2.29 17.38
CA ARG A 262 -7.59 3.34 18.03
C ARG A 262 -6.89 2.82 19.29
N LYS A 263 -7.57 2.02 20.12
CA LYS A 263 -6.96 1.41 21.31
C LYS A 263 -5.83 0.46 20.99
N VAL A 264 -5.83 -0.17 19.81
CA VAL A 264 -4.75 -1.05 19.36
C VAL A 264 -3.64 -0.23 18.69
N ALA A 265 -4.02 0.74 17.86
CA ALA A 265 -3.11 1.58 17.07
C ALA A 265 -2.44 2.72 17.87
N LEU A 266 -2.97 3.15 19.02
CA LEU A 266 -2.38 4.24 19.83
C LEU A 266 -1.79 3.77 21.17
N ASN A 267 -2.13 2.58 21.67
CA ASN A 267 -1.59 2.09 22.94
C ASN A 267 -0.22 1.44 22.76
N GLN A 268 0.83 2.27 22.71
CA GLN A 268 2.12 2.03 23.40
C GLN A 268 3.08 3.24 23.37
N CYS A 269 2.59 4.48 23.29
CA CYS A 269 3.40 5.65 23.63
C CYS A 269 3.11 6.06 25.08
N ARG A 270 3.84 5.50 26.05
CA ARG A 270 4.25 6.34 27.18
C ARG A 270 5.39 7.21 26.66
N PRO A 271 5.31 8.55 26.72
CA PRO A 271 6.52 9.34 26.72
C PRO A 271 7.36 8.83 27.89
N SER A 272 8.61 8.46 27.66
CA SER A 272 9.56 8.33 28.75
C SER A 272 9.71 9.71 29.38
N ALA A 273 8.88 10.01 30.38
CA ALA A 273 9.06 11.15 31.23
C ALA A 273 10.40 10.97 31.95
N LEU A 274 11.35 11.85 31.62
CA LEU A 274 12.34 12.44 32.52
C LEU A 274 12.76 11.54 33.70
N ALA A 275 13.86 10.80 33.51
CA ALA A 275 14.72 10.36 34.60
C ALA A 275 16.13 10.92 34.37
N HIS A 276 16.25 12.24 34.39
CA HIS A 276 17.52 12.93 34.61
C HIS A 276 17.25 14.14 35.51
N GLN A 277 18.12 14.30 36.51
CA GLN A 277 18.14 15.28 37.61
C GLN A 277 17.29 14.85 38.82
N ASP A 278 17.78 14.62 40.03
CA ASP A 278 18.97 15.14 40.73
C ASP A 278 19.46 14.17 41.83
N HIS A 279 20.79 14.07 42.02
CA HIS A 279 21.47 14.47 43.26
C HIS A 279 22.94 13.99 43.27
N LEU A 280 23.82 14.88 42.82
CA LEU A 280 25.13 15.09 43.44
C LEU A 280 24.94 16.14 44.54
N SER A 281 25.03 15.73 45.81
CA SER A 281 25.45 16.54 46.96
C SER A 281 25.30 15.72 48.24
N GLY A 282 26.42 15.25 48.78
CA GLY A 282 26.54 14.47 50.01
C GLY A 282 27.89 13.77 50.08
#